data_AF-C7LQ00-F1
#
_entry.id   AF-C7LQ00-F1
#
_cell.length_a   1.000
_cell.length_b   1.000
_cell.length_c   1.000
_cell.angle_alpha   90.00
_cell.angle_beta   90.00
_cell.angle_gamma   90.00
#
_symmetry.space_group_name_H-M   'P 1'
#
loop_
_entity.id
_entity.type
_entity.pdbx_description
1 polymer ?
#
loop_
_entity_poly.entity_id
_entity_poly.type
_entity_poly.pdbx_seq_one_letter_code
_entity_poly.pdbx_strand_id
1 'polypeptide(L)'
;MHDEQTRDHFIKMNAREYGPIFNYINWITEERARLATQERARLLQTPGVSVSCLGTKIHHGPLSPGCRQCSGLAWSCLFISGRCNGRCFYCPAPQNMDDPPMSGSVPFHHAQDYADYVRFFGFGGASVSGGEPFLDFDKSLAFVQALRRTCDPALHIWLYTNGILVTEDKLQKLAAAGLNEIRFDIGATDYDLKFARQAAGIVATVTVEIPAVPEEAGRLETLLPELTAAGVSHLNLHQLRLTPHNARHLLEHDYTYIHGPKVTVLESELCALKLVAHAAAHKLELAVNYCSFVYKYRFQAAASRGRFGVLLLENGELLTDSGHIRTAATTAAATRPGSEPPVPGEEDSLETNQASSPTYAAAFVRPLANPEFAHREISVSAGFTVFLERHPARPTAGAAASAPVADPDIAGLYQPSLEESCEWIAPGLGVYF
;
A
#
# COMPACT_ATOMS: atom_id res chain seq x y z
N MET A 1 -20.46 -8.36 6.89
CA MET A 1 -21.48 -8.48 5.83
C MET A 1 -20.89 -9.20 4.62
N HIS A 2 -21.75 -9.81 3.79
CA HIS A 2 -21.53 -10.95 2.88
C HIS A 2 -20.23 -11.04 2.04
N ASP A 3 -19.48 -12.14 2.24
CA ASP A 3 -18.31 -12.59 1.45
C ASP A 3 -18.64 -12.68 -0.05
N GLU A 4 -19.81 -13.21 -0.39
CA GLU A 4 -20.24 -13.42 -1.78
C GLU A 4 -20.46 -12.11 -2.56
N GLN A 5 -21.01 -11.06 -1.93
CA GLN A 5 -21.25 -9.78 -2.62
C GLN A 5 -19.93 -9.07 -2.95
N THR A 6 -18.98 -9.14 -2.02
CA THR A 6 -17.64 -8.58 -2.19
C THR A 6 -16.86 -9.34 -3.25
N ARG A 7 -16.93 -10.67 -3.23
CA ARG A 7 -16.41 -11.53 -4.28
C ARG A 7 -16.98 -11.15 -5.64
N ASP A 8 -18.29 -11.16 -5.79
CA ASP A 8 -18.97 -10.89 -7.06
C ASP A 8 -18.63 -9.50 -7.60
N HIS A 9 -18.43 -8.52 -6.70
CA HIS A 9 -17.94 -7.20 -7.05
C HIS A 9 -16.55 -7.26 -7.68
N PHE A 10 -15.59 -7.94 -7.05
CA PHE A 10 -14.23 -8.06 -7.58
C PHE A 10 -14.18 -8.88 -8.87
N ILE A 11 -14.96 -9.95 -8.98
CA ILE A 11 -15.11 -10.71 -10.24
C ILE A 11 -15.57 -9.78 -11.36
N LYS A 12 -16.65 -9.02 -11.16
CA LYS A 12 -17.17 -8.07 -12.16
C LYS A 12 -16.16 -6.98 -12.49
N MET A 13 -15.45 -6.46 -11.50
CA MET A 13 -14.42 -5.44 -11.70
C MET A 13 -13.22 -5.99 -12.49
N ASN A 14 -12.72 -7.18 -12.14
CA ASN A 14 -11.64 -7.83 -12.88
C ASN A 14 -12.09 -8.18 -14.30
N ALA A 15 -13.31 -8.67 -14.51
CA ALA A 15 -13.86 -8.92 -15.85
C ALA A 15 -13.87 -7.66 -16.72
N ARG A 16 -14.17 -6.49 -16.15
CA ARG A 16 -14.08 -5.20 -16.85
C ARG A 16 -12.64 -4.80 -17.16
N GLU A 17 -11.70 -5.02 -16.24
CA GLU A 17 -10.29 -4.66 -16.42
C GLU A 17 -9.59 -5.50 -17.51
N TYR A 18 -9.94 -6.79 -17.62
CA TYR A 18 -9.30 -7.73 -18.56
C TYR A 18 -10.10 -7.99 -19.83
N GLY A 19 -11.37 -7.57 -19.90
CA GLY A 19 -12.20 -7.74 -21.08
C GLY A 19 -12.25 -9.21 -21.55
N PRO A 20 -12.11 -9.50 -22.85
CA PRO A 20 -12.16 -10.88 -23.36
C PRO A 20 -11.10 -11.82 -22.79
N ILE A 21 -9.94 -11.31 -22.36
CA ILE A 21 -8.85 -12.11 -21.78
C ILE A 21 -9.31 -12.77 -20.48
N PHE A 22 -10.27 -12.17 -19.76
CA PHE A 22 -10.81 -12.69 -18.51
C PHE A 22 -11.20 -14.17 -18.58
N ASN A 23 -11.79 -14.62 -19.70
CA ASN A 23 -12.26 -16.00 -19.86
C ASN A 23 -11.14 -17.02 -20.05
N TYR A 24 -9.91 -16.58 -20.30
CA TYR A 24 -8.73 -17.43 -20.50
C TYR A 24 -7.79 -17.42 -19.30
N ILE A 25 -8.10 -16.64 -18.27
CA ILE A 25 -7.31 -16.59 -17.04
C ILE A 25 -7.66 -17.82 -16.20
N ASN A 26 -6.62 -18.51 -15.72
CA ASN A 26 -6.76 -19.64 -14.80
C ASN A 26 -7.14 -19.12 -13.40
N TRP A 27 -8.43 -18.85 -13.20
CA TRP A 27 -8.96 -18.34 -11.94
C TRP A 27 -8.90 -19.38 -10.84
N ILE A 28 -8.67 -18.92 -9.63
CA ILE A 28 -8.65 -19.74 -8.43
C ILE A 28 -9.95 -20.52 -8.23
N THR A 29 -9.83 -21.77 -7.79
CA THR A 29 -10.96 -22.64 -7.40
C THR A 29 -11.03 -22.76 -5.88
N GLU A 30 -12.22 -23.09 -5.36
CA GLU A 30 -12.45 -23.29 -3.92
C GLU A 30 -11.48 -24.33 -3.32
N GLU A 31 -11.34 -25.46 -4.01
CA GLU A 31 -10.39 -26.50 -3.62
C GLU A 31 -8.95 -25.96 -3.56
N ARG A 32 -8.51 -25.25 -4.61
CA ARG A 32 -7.15 -24.76 -4.71
C ARG A 32 -6.82 -23.79 -3.59
N ALA A 33 -7.73 -22.91 -3.23
CA ALA A 33 -7.48 -21.99 -2.14
C ALA A 33 -7.65 -22.59 -0.75
N ARG A 34 -8.53 -23.58 -0.57
CA ARG A 34 -8.57 -24.34 0.70
C ARG A 34 -7.19 -24.96 0.95
N LEU A 35 -6.60 -25.60 -0.06
CA LEU A 35 -5.25 -26.17 0.01
C LEU A 35 -4.19 -25.08 0.25
N ALA A 36 -4.23 -23.97 -0.48
CA ALA A 36 -3.27 -22.89 -0.31
C ALA A 36 -3.38 -22.21 1.07
N THR A 37 -4.59 -22.12 1.63
CA THR A 37 -4.82 -21.57 2.98
C THR A 37 -4.23 -22.48 4.04
N GLN A 38 -4.38 -23.81 3.89
CA GLN A 38 -3.75 -24.79 4.76
C GLN A 38 -2.22 -24.70 4.68
N GLU A 39 -1.67 -24.59 3.47
CA GLU A 39 -0.21 -24.43 3.27
C GLU A 39 0.30 -23.12 3.87
N ARG A 40 -0.41 -22.00 3.65
CA ARG A 40 -0.09 -20.71 4.28
C ARG A 40 -0.06 -20.85 5.80
N ALA A 41 -1.09 -21.44 6.41
CA ALA A 41 -1.15 -21.63 7.86
C ALA A 41 0.04 -22.44 8.37
N ARG A 42 0.42 -23.52 7.67
CA ARG A 42 1.60 -24.33 7.99
C ARG A 42 2.89 -23.52 7.94
N LEU A 43 3.08 -22.73 6.88
CA LEU A 43 4.30 -21.92 6.69
C LEU A 43 4.43 -20.85 7.79
N LEU A 44 3.34 -20.20 8.17
CA LEU A 44 3.32 -19.19 9.23
C LEU A 44 3.60 -19.75 10.63
N GLN A 45 3.42 -21.05 10.84
CA GLN A 45 3.75 -21.72 12.10
C GLN A 45 5.24 -22.06 12.24
N THR A 46 6.05 -21.82 11.21
CA THR A 46 7.50 -22.10 11.25
C THR A 46 8.18 -21.23 12.32
N PRO A 47 8.92 -21.82 13.29
CA PRO A 47 9.63 -21.05 14.30
C PRO A 47 10.59 -20.03 13.68
N GLY A 48 10.54 -18.79 14.15
CA GLY A 48 11.33 -17.67 13.61
C GLY A 48 10.59 -16.80 12.58
N VAL A 49 9.46 -17.28 12.04
CA VAL A 49 8.57 -16.45 11.24
C VAL A 49 7.79 -15.49 12.13
N SER A 50 7.85 -14.20 11.79
CA SER A 50 7.12 -13.12 12.45
C SER A 50 6.03 -12.58 11.54
N VAL A 51 4.94 -12.13 12.16
CA VAL A 51 3.79 -11.57 11.46
C VAL A 51 3.43 -10.23 12.09
N SER A 52 3.29 -9.20 11.26
CA SER A 52 2.94 -7.84 11.66
C SER A 52 1.93 -7.23 10.68
N CYS A 53 1.53 -5.97 10.94
CA CYS A 53 0.56 -5.24 10.11
C CYS A 53 -0.73 -6.05 9.87
N LEU A 54 -1.37 -6.50 10.95
CA LEU A 54 -2.63 -7.25 10.92
C LEU A 54 -2.57 -8.49 10.01
N GLY A 55 -1.48 -9.25 10.09
CA GLY A 55 -1.36 -10.50 9.36
C GLY A 55 -0.91 -10.40 7.91
N THR A 56 -0.60 -9.18 7.43
CA THR A 56 -0.31 -8.91 6.01
C THR A 56 1.16 -8.67 5.72
N LYS A 57 2.01 -8.57 6.75
CA LYS A 57 3.45 -8.46 6.63
C LYS A 57 4.13 -9.61 7.36
N ILE A 58 4.78 -10.48 6.60
CA ILE A 58 5.35 -11.73 7.09
C ILE A 58 6.85 -11.70 6.87
N HIS A 59 7.65 -11.96 7.89
CA HIS A 59 9.09 -11.78 7.79
C HIS A 59 9.88 -12.69 8.74
N HIS A 60 11.11 -12.98 8.34
CA HIS A 60 12.18 -13.52 9.18
C HIS A 60 13.19 -12.40 9.45
N GLY A 61 13.64 -12.25 10.70
CA GLY A 61 14.52 -11.16 11.11
C GLY A 61 13.84 -9.77 11.09
N PRO A 62 14.63 -8.70 11.27
CA PRO A 62 14.11 -7.33 11.31
C PRO A 62 13.73 -6.80 9.92
N LEU A 63 12.63 -6.04 9.85
CA LEU A 63 12.29 -5.28 8.64
C LEU A 63 13.37 -4.26 8.30
N SER A 64 13.65 -4.05 7.00
CA SER A 64 14.55 -2.98 6.55
C SER A 64 14.08 -1.61 7.02
N PRO A 65 14.97 -0.62 7.21
CA PRO A 65 14.56 0.68 7.70
C PRO A 65 13.48 1.34 6.83
N GLY A 66 13.57 1.25 5.49
CA GLY A 66 12.50 1.71 4.60
C GLY A 66 11.18 0.93 4.79
N CYS A 67 11.24 -0.38 5.03
CA CYS A 67 10.05 -1.17 5.33
C CYS A 67 9.43 -0.80 6.69
N ARG A 68 10.21 -0.36 7.68
CA ARG A 68 9.69 0.17 8.94
C ARG A 68 8.95 1.49 8.73
N GLN A 69 9.48 2.40 7.90
CA GLN A 69 8.79 3.65 7.53
C GLN A 69 7.46 3.38 6.83
N CYS A 70 7.42 2.40 5.91
CA CYS A 70 6.18 1.98 5.26
C CYS A 70 5.17 1.38 6.27
N SER A 71 5.63 0.55 7.22
CA SER A 71 4.76 -0.01 8.28
C SER A 71 4.24 1.05 9.25
N GLY A 72 5.02 2.09 9.51
CA GLY A 72 4.63 3.26 10.30
C GLY A 72 3.79 4.28 9.53
N LEU A 73 3.30 3.94 8.33
CA LEU A 73 2.47 4.84 7.48
C LEU A 73 3.17 6.18 7.15
N ALA A 74 4.50 6.19 7.14
CA ALA A 74 5.34 7.39 7.10
C ALA A 74 6.13 7.55 5.79
N TRP A 75 5.77 6.81 4.75
CA TRP A 75 6.50 6.76 3.48
C TRP A 75 5.85 7.57 2.36
N SER A 76 6.66 8.35 1.64
CA SER A 76 6.34 8.91 0.32
C SER A 76 7.22 8.28 -0.76
N CYS A 77 6.62 7.90 -1.89
CA CYS A 77 7.33 7.34 -3.04
C CYS A 77 7.30 8.30 -4.22
N LEU A 78 8.48 8.74 -4.68
CA LEU A 78 8.66 9.51 -5.89
C LEU A 78 9.02 8.58 -7.07
N PHE A 79 8.16 8.53 -8.07
CA PHE A 79 8.44 7.92 -9.37
C PHE A 79 9.18 8.97 -10.21
N ILE A 80 10.45 8.76 -10.52
CA ILE A 80 11.29 9.77 -11.19
C ILE A 80 10.96 9.95 -12.67
N SER A 81 10.57 8.87 -13.34
CA SER A 81 10.06 8.77 -14.69
C SER A 81 9.49 7.36 -14.90
N GLY A 82 8.75 7.15 -15.99
CA GLY A 82 8.27 5.83 -16.40
C GLY A 82 9.19 5.14 -17.42
N ARG A 83 10.48 5.50 -17.48
CA ARG A 83 11.45 4.92 -18.41
C ARG A 83 12.27 3.84 -17.72
N CYS A 84 12.42 2.67 -18.34
CA CYS A 84 13.31 1.61 -17.85
C CYS A 84 14.00 0.90 -19.01
N ASN A 85 15.25 0.50 -18.78
CA ASN A 85 16.05 -0.31 -19.71
C ASN A 85 15.90 -1.82 -19.47
N GLY A 86 15.20 -2.23 -18.41
CA GLY A 86 14.85 -3.63 -18.14
C GLY A 86 13.71 -4.13 -19.03
N ARG A 87 13.63 -5.45 -19.17
CA ARG A 87 12.59 -6.14 -19.97
C ARG A 87 11.95 -7.31 -19.22
N CYS A 88 11.75 -7.14 -17.92
CA CYS A 88 11.21 -8.18 -17.06
C CYS A 88 9.80 -8.60 -17.51
N PHE A 89 9.54 -9.90 -17.64
CA PHE A 89 8.24 -10.42 -18.07
C PHE A 89 7.10 -10.03 -17.10
N TYR A 90 7.42 -9.87 -15.82
CA TYR A 90 6.51 -9.47 -14.76
C TYR A 90 6.23 -7.96 -14.68
N CYS A 91 6.89 -7.13 -15.49
CA CYS A 91 6.80 -5.67 -15.38
C CYS A 91 5.34 -5.17 -15.45
N PRO A 92 4.82 -4.47 -14.44
CA PRO A 92 3.38 -4.21 -14.35
C PRO A 92 2.86 -3.10 -15.28
N ALA A 93 3.75 -2.33 -15.90
CA ALA A 93 3.42 -1.13 -16.67
C ALA A 93 4.41 -0.89 -17.82
N PRO A 94 4.02 -0.13 -18.87
CA PRO A 94 4.94 0.33 -19.91
C PRO A 94 6.14 1.09 -19.34
N GLN A 95 7.29 0.95 -19.99
CA GLN A 95 8.59 1.47 -19.52
C GLN A 95 9.23 2.50 -20.47
N ASN A 96 8.39 3.23 -21.19
CA ASN A 96 8.77 4.21 -22.21
C ASN A 96 8.08 5.56 -22.02
N MET A 97 7.57 5.83 -20.82
CA MET A 97 6.85 7.06 -20.50
C MET A 97 7.81 8.09 -19.90
N ASP A 98 7.86 9.29 -20.47
CA ASP A 98 8.71 10.41 -20.00
C ASP A 98 7.93 11.36 -19.08
N ASP A 99 7.08 10.78 -18.23
CA ASP A 99 6.28 11.54 -17.27
C ASP A 99 7.19 12.31 -16.30
N PRO A 100 6.76 13.50 -15.82
CA PRO A 100 7.50 14.22 -14.79
C PRO A 100 7.59 13.39 -13.51
N PRO A 101 8.56 13.69 -12.61
CA PRO A 101 8.61 13.04 -11.32
C PRO A 101 7.29 13.20 -10.56
N MET A 102 6.74 12.11 -10.01
CA MET A 102 5.42 12.12 -9.37
C MET A 102 5.38 11.32 -8.07
N SER A 103 4.61 11.79 -7.10
CA SER A 103 4.17 11.00 -5.94
C SER A 103 2.65 11.02 -5.87
N GLY A 104 2.03 9.84 -5.99
CA GLY A 104 0.58 9.75 -6.20
C GLY A 104 0.18 10.44 -7.51
N SER A 105 -0.73 11.40 -7.43
CA SER A 105 -1.16 12.24 -8.57
C SER A 105 -0.45 13.59 -8.66
N VAL A 106 0.51 13.87 -7.78
CA VAL A 106 1.18 15.18 -7.70
C VAL A 106 2.49 15.13 -8.49
N PRO A 107 2.67 15.98 -9.52
CA PRO A 107 3.94 16.14 -10.22
C PRO A 107 4.88 17.11 -9.48
N PHE A 108 6.17 16.83 -9.57
CA PHE A 108 7.25 17.58 -8.95
C PHE A 108 8.30 17.90 -10.01
N HIS A 109 8.18 19.07 -10.64
CA HIS A 109 9.14 19.51 -11.66
C HIS A 109 10.48 19.94 -11.05
N HIS A 110 10.47 20.36 -9.78
CA HIS A 110 11.69 20.72 -9.05
C HIS A 110 11.87 19.82 -7.83
N ALA A 111 13.12 19.42 -7.60
CA ALA A 111 13.48 18.60 -6.44
C ALA A 111 13.12 19.25 -5.09
N GLN A 112 13.19 20.59 -5.03
CA GLN A 112 12.86 21.35 -3.83
C GLN A 112 11.37 21.25 -3.47
N ASP A 113 10.47 21.26 -4.46
CA ASP A 113 9.02 21.15 -4.24
C ASP A 113 8.67 19.81 -3.57
N TYR A 114 9.33 18.72 -3.99
CA TYR A 114 9.14 17.41 -3.37
C TYR A 114 9.70 17.37 -1.95
N ALA A 115 10.86 17.96 -1.71
CA ALA A 115 11.45 18.00 -0.38
C ALA A 115 10.61 18.83 0.61
N ASP A 116 10.08 19.97 0.16
CA ASP A 116 9.14 20.79 0.93
C ASP A 116 7.84 20.05 1.21
N TYR A 117 7.31 19.31 0.22
CA TYR A 117 6.16 18.44 0.39
C TYR A 117 6.41 17.35 1.45
N VAL A 118 7.54 16.65 1.37
CA VAL A 118 7.92 15.60 2.32
C VAL A 118 8.03 16.15 3.74
N ARG A 119 8.65 17.32 3.89
CA ARG A 119 8.78 18.03 5.17
C ARG A 119 7.42 18.50 5.70
N PHE A 120 6.63 19.18 4.88
CA PHE A 120 5.35 19.79 5.26
C PHE A 120 4.37 18.74 5.78
N PHE A 121 4.25 17.62 5.07
CA PHE A 121 3.36 16.54 5.46
C PHE A 121 3.98 15.58 6.49
N GLY A 122 5.18 15.85 7.00
CA GLY A 122 5.80 15.11 8.09
C GLY A 122 6.06 13.64 7.79
N PHE A 123 6.56 13.33 6.59
CA PHE A 123 6.96 11.96 6.25
C PHE A 123 8.26 11.56 6.99
N GLY A 124 8.33 10.31 7.46
CA GLY A 124 9.51 9.73 8.11
C GLY A 124 10.44 8.97 7.16
N GLY A 125 9.98 8.71 5.93
CA GLY A 125 10.80 8.15 4.87
C GLY A 125 10.36 8.57 3.47
N ALA A 126 11.33 8.67 2.56
CA ALA A 126 11.09 9.02 1.17
C ALA A 126 11.90 8.10 0.25
N SER A 127 11.34 7.75 -0.91
CA SER A 127 12.04 6.90 -1.87
C SER A 127 12.00 7.41 -3.29
N VAL A 128 13.07 7.14 -4.05
CA VAL A 128 13.13 7.38 -5.49
C VAL A 128 12.98 6.04 -6.23
N SER A 129 11.93 5.93 -7.03
CA SER A 129 11.52 4.75 -7.82
C SER A 129 11.10 5.21 -9.22
N GLY A 130 10.26 4.44 -9.91
CA GLY A 130 9.82 4.72 -11.28
C GLY A 130 10.01 3.51 -12.18
N GLY A 131 10.51 3.76 -13.38
CA GLY A 131 11.18 2.74 -14.19
C GLY A 131 12.59 2.47 -13.66
N GLU A 132 13.60 3.17 -14.18
CA GLU A 132 14.99 3.07 -13.74
C GLU A 132 15.59 4.43 -13.37
N PRO A 133 15.77 4.73 -12.08
CA PRO A 133 16.41 5.97 -11.63
C PRO A 133 17.82 6.22 -12.17
N PHE A 134 18.59 5.19 -12.49
CA PHE A 134 19.93 5.38 -13.06
C PHE A 134 19.93 5.83 -14.54
N LEU A 135 18.80 5.77 -15.25
CA LEU A 135 18.65 6.41 -16.57
C LEU A 135 18.60 7.94 -16.45
N ASP A 136 17.97 8.44 -15.40
CA ASP A 136 17.82 9.86 -15.06
C ASP A 136 18.70 10.23 -13.85
N PHE A 137 19.94 9.73 -13.81
CA PHE A 137 20.75 9.74 -12.58
C PHE A 137 20.91 11.12 -11.93
N ASP A 138 21.25 12.16 -12.70
CA ASP A 138 21.43 13.51 -12.15
C ASP A 138 20.13 14.07 -11.56
N LYS A 139 18.99 13.74 -12.19
CA LYS A 139 17.67 14.08 -11.68
C LYS A 139 17.44 13.36 -10.34
N SER A 140 17.62 12.05 -10.29
CA SER A 140 17.48 11.26 -9.05
C SER A 140 18.39 11.79 -7.93
N LEU A 141 19.65 12.11 -8.25
CA LEU A 141 20.61 12.68 -7.31
C LEU A 141 20.14 14.03 -6.76
N ALA A 142 19.61 14.92 -7.61
CA ALA A 142 19.07 16.21 -7.18
C ALA A 142 17.90 16.07 -6.19
N PHE A 143 17.00 15.10 -6.39
CA PHE A 143 15.91 14.81 -5.44
C PHE A 143 16.44 14.28 -4.10
N VAL A 144 17.42 13.38 -4.10
CA VAL A 144 18.06 12.89 -2.86
C VAL A 144 18.72 14.05 -2.10
N GLN A 145 19.47 14.90 -2.80
CA GLN A 145 20.13 16.07 -2.20
C GLN A 145 19.12 17.07 -1.61
N ALA A 146 18.02 17.35 -2.31
CA ALA A 146 16.98 18.25 -1.83
C ALA A 146 16.31 17.71 -0.56
N LEU A 147 15.95 16.42 -0.54
CA LEU A 147 15.40 15.76 0.64
C LEU A 147 16.34 15.88 1.83
N ARG A 148 17.62 15.55 1.64
CA ARG A 148 18.59 15.57 2.74
C ARG A 148 18.88 16.98 3.26
N ARG A 149 18.84 18.00 2.39
CA ARG A 149 19.04 19.41 2.76
C ARG A 149 17.85 20.00 3.51
N THR A 150 16.63 19.62 3.14
CA THR A 150 15.40 20.29 3.61
C THR A 150 14.72 19.56 4.75
N CYS A 151 14.72 18.23 4.76
CA CYS A 151 13.98 17.44 5.72
C CYS A 151 14.78 17.15 6.99
N ASP A 152 14.10 16.56 7.98
CA ASP A 152 14.71 16.10 9.22
C ASP A 152 15.92 15.17 8.93
N PRO A 153 17.07 15.33 9.62
CA PRO A 153 18.21 14.42 9.46
C PRO A 153 17.88 12.94 9.66
N ALA A 154 16.85 12.62 10.44
CA ALA A 154 16.35 11.27 10.67
C ALA A 154 15.48 10.72 9.52
N LEU A 155 15.13 11.53 8.50
CA LEU A 155 14.42 11.06 7.31
C LEU A 155 15.22 9.92 6.66
N HIS A 156 14.59 8.75 6.54
CA HIS A 156 15.20 7.62 5.84
C HIS A 156 14.94 7.73 4.33
N ILE A 157 16.01 7.87 3.54
CA ILE A 157 15.95 8.04 2.08
C ILE A 157 16.48 6.78 1.42
N TRP A 158 15.69 6.21 0.50
CA TRP A 158 16.12 5.06 -0.29
C TRP A 158 15.83 5.16 -1.78
N LEU A 159 16.52 4.36 -2.59
CA LEU A 159 16.39 4.37 -4.04
C LEU A 159 16.28 2.95 -4.59
N TYR A 160 15.39 2.77 -5.55
CA TYR A 160 15.20 1.52 -6.28
C TYR A 160 16.00 1.52 -7.58
N THR A 161 16.57 0.38 -7.97
CA THR A 161 17.24 0.22 -9.26
C THR A 161 17.20 -1.24 -9.71
N ASN A 162 17.22 -1.46 -11.02
CA ASN A 162 17.42 -2.75 -11.65
C ASN A 162 18.91 -3.16 -11.71
N GLY A 163 19.84 -2.28 -11.30
CA GLY A 163 21.26 -2.57 -11.20
C GLY A 163 22.07 -2.40 -12.49
N ILE A 164 21.45 -2.47 -13.68
CA ILE A 164 22.16 -2.56 -14.98
C ILE A 164 23.11 -1.38 -15.22
N LEU A 165 22.73 -0.17 -14.79
CA LEU A 165 23.47 1.07 -15.02
C LEU A 165 24.25 1.57 -13.79
N VAL A 166 24.36 0.72 -12.77
CA VAL A 166 25.06 1.02 -11.53
C VAL A 166 26.57 1.03 -11.78
N THR A 167 27.23 2.02 -11.18
CA THR A 167 28.69 2.16 -11.16
C THR A 167 29.10 2.64 -9.78
N GLU A 168 30.34 2.38 -9.39
CA GLU A 168 30.87 2.80 -8.10
C GLU A 168 30.80 4.32 -7.89
N ASP A 169 31.16 5.12 -8.91
CA ASP A 169 31.08 6.60 -8.87
C ASP A 169 29.64 7.08 -8.57
N LYS A 170 28.65 6.51 -9.25
CA LYS A 170 27.25 6.84 -9.01
C LYS A 170 26.79 6.46 -7.61
N LEU A 171 27.23 5.31 -7.09
CA LEU A 171 26.94 4.89 -5.72
C LEU A 171 27.58 5.84 -4.70
N GLN A 172 28.84 6.24 -4.90
CA GLN A 172 29.53 7.19 -4.03
C GLN A 172 28.83 8.56 -4.02
N LYS A 173 28.38 9.05 -5.19
CA LYS A 173 27.60 10.30 -5.28
C LYS A 173 26.28 10.22 -4.51
N LEU A 174 25.55 9.13 -4.63
CA LEU A 174 24.31 8.91 -3.87
C LEU A 174 24.56 8.82 -2.36
N ALA A 175 25.58 8.07 -1.94
CA ALA A 175 25.96 7.97 -0.54
C ALA A 175 26.37 9.33 0.04
N ALA A 176 27.21 10.09 -0.68
CA ALA A 176 27.61 11.44 -0.30
C ALA A 176 26.44 12.43 -0.26
N ALA A 177 25.39 12.23 -1.08
CA ALA A 177 24.15 12.99 -1.02
C ALA A 177 23.24 12.61 0.17
N GLY A 178 23.59 11.59 0.95
CA GLY A 178 22.85 11.15 2.12
C GLY A 178 21.76 10.09 1.85
N LEU A 179 21.94 9.28 0.80
CA LEU A 179 21.15 8.07 0.58
C LEU A 179 21.45 7.05 1.70
N ASN A 180 20.41 6.54 2.36
CA ASN A 180 20.57 5.56 3.44
C ASN A 180 20.53 4.12 2.94
N GLU A 181 19.65 3.83 1.98
CA GLU A 181 19.38 2.47 1.50
C GLU A 181 19.25 2.43 -0.03
N ILE A 182 19.77 1.38 -0.64
CA ILE A 182 19.56 1.10 -2.07
C ILE A 182 18.93 -0.29 -2.23
N ARG A 183 17.94 -0.39 -3.14
CA ARG A 183 17.17 -1.59 -3.40
C ARG A 183 17.37 -2.08 -4.82
N PHE A 184 17.84 -3.32 -4.97
CA PHE A 184 18.11 -3.92 -6.26
C PHE A 184 17.01 -4.91 -6.67
N ASP A 185 16.39 -4.70 -7.83
CA ASP A 185 15.65 -5.75 -8.54
C ASP A 185 16.63 -6.60 -9.34
N ILE A 186 17.22 -7.60 -8.69
CA ILE A 186 18.18 -8.51 -9.32
C ILE A 186 17.53 -9.43 -10.37
N GLY A 187 16.20 -9.53 -10.43
CA GLY A 187 15.51 -10.28 -11.48
C GLY A 187 15.76 -9.68 -12.88
N ALA A 188 16.04 -8.38 -12.95
CA ALA A 188 16.40 -7.70 -14.20
C ALA A 188 17.81 -8.04 -14.70
N THR A 189 18.66 -8.60 -13.84
CA THR A 189 20.07 -8.94 -14.12
C THR A 189 20.32 -10.43 -13.99
N ASP A 190 19.29 -11.26 -14.18
CA ASP A 190 19.38 -12.71 -14.03
C ASP A 190 20.03 -13.11 -12.69
N TYR A 191 19.57 -12.49 -11.60
CA TYR A 191 20.03 -12.69 -10.22
C TYR A 191 21.55 -12.48 -9.98
N ASP A 192 22.24 -11.79 -10.89
CA ASP A 192 23.64 -11.39 -10.73
C ASP A 192 23.81 -10.42 -9.54
N LEU A 193 24.60 -10.85 -8.55
CA LEU A 193 24.83 -10.09 -7.31
C LEU A 193 25.96 -9.06 -7.44
N LYS A 194 26.62 -8.92 -8.60
CA LYS A 194 27.78 -8.01 -8.74
C LYS A 194 27.45 -6.57 -8.36
N PHE A 195 26.27 -6.07 -8.72
CA PHE A 195 25.90 -4.68 -8.48
C PHE A 195 25.55 -4.43 -7.01
N ALA A 196 24.87 -5.39 -6.37
CA ALA A 196 24.64 -5.36 -4.92
C ALA A 196 25.96 -5.38 -4.15
N ARG A 197 26.91 -6.22 -4.59
CA ARG A 197 28.26 -6.31 -4.02
C ARG A 197 29.04 -5.01 -4.18
N GLN A 198 28.89 -4.30 -5.30
CA GLN A 198 29.51 -2.98 -5.49
C GLN A 198 28.93 -1.91 -4.55
N ALA A 199 27.64 -2.01 -4.18
CA ALA A 199 27.03 -1.08 -3.23
C ALA A 199 27.41 -1.36 -1.78
N ALA A 200 27.79 -2.61 -1.46
CA ALA A 200 28.24 -2.99 -0.13
C ALA A 200 29.49 -2.19 0.28
N GLY A 201 29.44 -1.58 1.46
CA GLY A 201 30.50 -0.70 1.96
C GLY A 201 30.46 0.74 1.44
N ILE A 202 29.60 1.06 0.46
CA ILE A 202 29.38 2.44 -0.02
C ILE A 202 28.05 2.99 0.50
N VAL A 203 26.97 2.22 0.35
CA VAL A 203 25.65 2.59 0.87
C VAL A 203 25.38 1.84 2.17
N ALA A 204 24.87 2.53 3.17
CA ALA A 204 24.74 2.00 4.53
C ALA A 204 23.83 0.76 4.63
N THR A 205 22.83 0.65 3.76
CA THR A 205 21.95 -0.52 3.68
C THR A 205 21.75 -0.94 2.23
N VAL A 206 22.10 -2.19 1.93
CA VAL A 206 21.82 -2.81 0.64
C VAL A 206 20.68 -3.81 0.84
N THR A 207 19.62 -3.65 0.06
CA THR A 207 18.44 -4.50 0.05
C THR A 207 18.28 -5.08 -1.36
N VAL A 208 17.88 -6.33 -1.48
CA VAL A 208 17.32 -6.87 -2.72
C VAL A 208 15.80 -6.78 -2.61
N GLU A 209 15.14 -6.20 -3.61
CA GLU A 209 13.68 -6.16 -3.69
C GLU A 209 13.21 -6.69 -5.03
N ILE A 210 12.55 -7.84 -5.01
CA ILE A 210 12.15 -8.59 -6.21
C ILE A 210 10.74 -9.17 -6.05
N PRO A 211 10.03 -9.46 -7.15
CA PRO A 211 8.88 -10.33 -7.07
C PRO A 211 9.30 -11.74 -6.66
N ALA A 212 8.43 -12.42 -5.91
CA ALA A 212 8.58 -13.86 -5.71
C ALA A 212 8.11 -14.61 -6.97
N VAL A 213 9.05 -14.92 -7.86
CA VAL A 213 8.79 -15.71 -9.08
C VAL A 213 8.86 -17.20 -8.71
N PRO A 214 7.77 -17.98 -8.85
CA PRO A 214 7.72 -19.39 -8.42
C PRO A 214 8.81 -20.29 -9.01
N GLU A 215 9.15 -20.09 -10.28
CA GLU A 215 10.15 -20.86 -11.02
C GLU A 215 11.57 -20.63 -10.49
N GLU A 216 11.81 -19.47 -9.88
CA GLU A 216 13.11 -19.08 -9.33
C GLU A 216 13.28 -19.48 -7.86
N ALA A 217 12.28 -20.15 -7.26
CA ALA A 217 12.30 -20.49 -5.84
C ALA A 217 13.54 -21.30 -5.43
N GLY A 218 13.87 -22.37 -6.17
CA GLY A 218 15.02 -23.23 -5.86
C GLY A 218 16.36 -22.49 -6.00
N ARG A 219 16.46 -21.61 -7.01
CA ARG A 219 17.62 -20.74 -7.19
C ARG A 219 17.74 -19.75 -6.03
N LEU A 220 16.63 -19.10 -5.66
CA LEU A 220 16.59 -18.13 -4.56
C LEU A 220 16.94 -18.76 -3.23
N GLU A 221 16.46 -19.96 -2.91
CA GLU A 221 16.84 -20.70 -1.69
C GLU A 221 18.36 -20.88 -1.61
N THR A 222 18.99 -21.24 -2.74
CA THR A 222 20.46 -21.38 -2.83
C THR A 222 21.19 -20.04 -2.70
N LEU A 223 20.60 -18.96 -3.22
CA LEU A 223 21.18 -17.61 -3.17
C LEU A 223 21.05 -16.92 -1.81
N LEU A 224 20.16 -17.36 -0.90
CA LEU A 224 19.95 -16.65 0.37
C LEU A 224 21.25 -16.44 1.19
N PRO A 225 22.12 -17.44 1.36
CA PRO A 225 23.41 -17.23 2.04
C PRO A 225 24.36 -16.34 1.24
N GLU A 226 24.32 -16.40 -0.09
CA GLU A 226 25.16 -15.60 -0.98
C GLU A 226 24.80 -14.11 -0.94
N LEU A 227 23.52 -13.78 -0.74
CA LEU A 227 23.06 -12.40 -0.53
C LEU A 227 23.78 -11.76 0.67
N THR A 228 23.83 -12.45 1.81
CA THR A 228 24.59 -11.97 2.98
C THR A 228 26.07 -11.81 2.65
N ALA A 229 26.67 -12.78 1.97
CA ALA A 229 28.07 -12.71 1.54
C ALA A 229 28.35 -11.60 0.50
N ALA A 230 27.32 -11.10 -0.19
CA ALA A 230 27.37 -9.95 -1.08
C ALA A 230 27.16 -8.62 -0.34
N GLY A 231 26.94 -8.63 0.97
CA GLY A 231 26.68 -7.44 1.78
C GLY A 231 25.22 -6.97 1.77
N VAL A 232 24.29 -7.83 1.33
CA VAL A 232 22.85 -7.55 1.38
C VAL A 232 22.33 -7.87 2.79
N SER A 233 21.66 -6.89 3.41
CA SER A 233 21.09 -7.04 4.75
C SER A 233 19.64 -7.52 4.72
N HIS A 234 18.93 -7.24 3.62
CA HIS A 234 17.49 -7.50 3.51
C HIS A 234 17.11 -8.04 2.13
N LEU A 235 16.25 -9.06 2.10
CA LEU A 235 15.52 -9.50 0.92
C LEU A 235 14.03 -9.17 1.09
N ASN A 236 13.53 -8.27 0.27
CA ASN A 236 12.12 -7.92 0.16
C ASN A 236 11.49 -8.65 -1.02
N LEU A 237 10.56 -9.56 -0.72
CA LEU A 237 9.77 -10.26 -1.70
C LEU A 237 8.41 -9.58 -1.81
N HIS A 238 7.92 -9.39 -3.03
CA HIS A 238 6.55 -8.95 -3.25
C HIS A 238 5.78 -9.92 -4.14
N GLN A 239 4.46 -9.94 -3.96
CA GLN A 239 3.59 -10.80 -4.75
C GLN A 239 3.51 -10.31 -6.20
N LEU A 240 3.55 -11.24 -7.16
CA LEU A 240 3.27 -10.96 -8.55
C LEU A 240 1.82 -10.52 -8.74
N ARG A 241 1.64 -9.54 -9.63
CA ARG A 241 0.34 -8.97 -9.97
C ARG A 241 0.13 -9.08 -11.48
N LEU A 242 -1.04 -9.60 -11.86
CA LEU A 242 -1.49 -9.53 -13.24
C LEU A 242 -1.95 -8.11 -13.55
N THR A 243 -1.61 -7.64 -14.74
CA THR A 243 -2.01 -6.34 -15.28
C THR A 243 -2.35 -6.50 -16.75
N PRO A 244 -3.18 -5.62 -17.34
CA PRO A 244 -3.41 -5.65 -18.78
C PRO A 244 -2.11 -5.57 -19.61
N HIS A 245 -1.07 -4.92 -19.08
CA HIS A 245 0.22 -4.78 -19.76
C HIS A 245 1.04 -6.08 -19.78
N ASN A 246 1.14 -6.78 -18.65
CA ASN A 246 1.94 -8.01 -18.53
C ASN A 246 1.15 -9.30 -18.76
N ALA A 247 -0.18 -9.21 -18.98
CA ALA A 247 -1.03 -10.39 -19.16
C ALA A 247 -0.52 -11.32 -20.27
N ARG A 248 -0.06 -10.76 -21.39
CA ARG A 248 0.49 -11.56 -22.50
C ARG A 248 1.70 -12.41 -22.12
N HIS A 249 2.44 -12.03 -21.08
CA HIS A 249 3.64 -12.73 -20.62
C HIS A 249 3.31 -13.64 -19.45
N LEU A 250 2.60 -13.11 -18.43
CA LEU A 250 2.27 -13.89 -17.24
C LEU A 250 1.34 -15.07 -17.56
N LEU A 251 0.43 -14.94 -18.53
CA LEU A 251 -0.48 -16.02 -18.92
C LEU A 251 0.20 -17.14 -19.74
N GLU A 252 1.48 -17.00 -20.08
CA GLU A 252 2.29 -18.11 -20.63
C GLU A 252 2.73 -19.10 -19.54
N HIS A 253 2.61 -18.71 -18.26
CA HIS A 253 2.92 -19.54 -17.11
C HIS A 253 1.67 -20.21 -16.54
N ASP A 254 1.84 -21.39 -15.95
CA ASP A 254 0.77 -22.15 -15.30
C ASP A 254 0.48 -21.64 -13.88
N TYR A 255 0.08 -20.38 -13.79
CA TYR A 255 -0.25 -19.71 -12.54
C TYR A 255 -1.75 -19.74 -12.24
N THR A 256 -2.08 -19.73 -10.95
CA THR A 256 -3.45 -19.51 -10.47
C THR A 256 -3.64 -18.05 -10.08
N TYR A 257 -4.71 -17.42 -10.57
CA TYR A 257 -4.99 -16.01 -10.35
C TYR A 257 -6.12 -15.77 -9.35
N ILE A 258 -5.90 -14.83 -8.43
CA ILE A 258 -6.82 -14.52 -7.33
C ILE A 258 -7.61 -13.25 -7.66
N HIS A 259 -8.94 -13.30 -7.51
CA HIS A 259 -9.80 -12.12 -7.60
C HIS A 259 -9.54 -11.14 -6.46
N GLY A 260 -9.64 -9.86 -6.76
CA GLY A 260 -9.46 -8.83 -5.74
C GLY A 260 -9.41 -7.41 -6.31
N PRO A 261 -9.08 -6.41 -5.47
CA PRO A 261 -8.91 -5.02 -5.90
C PRO A 261 -7.92 -4.89 -7.07
N LYS A 262 -6.93 -5.79 -7.10
CA LYS A 262 -6.18 -6.17 -8.29
C LYS A 262 -5.94 -7.68 -8.27
N VAL A 263 -5.74 -8.24 -9.45
CA VAL A 263 -5.51 -9.67 -9.63
C VAL A 263 -4.06 -10.02 -9.28
N THR A 264 -3.88 -11.00 -8.40
CA THR A 264 -2.57 -11.47 -7.93
C THR A 264 -2.33 -12.93 -8.28
N VAL A 265 -1.06 -13.35 -8.25
CA VAL A 265 -0.65 -14.74 -8.48
C VAL A 265 -0.55 -15.48 -7.15
N LEU A 266 -1.25 -16.61 -7.02
CA LEU A 266 -1.27 -17.43 -5.82
C LEU A 266 0.10 -18.05 -5.52
N GLU A 267 0.72 -18.65 -6.51
CA GLU A 267 1.99 -19.36 -6.39
C GLU A 267 3.12 -18.41 -5.96
N SER A 268 3.03 -17.13 -6.34
CA SER A 268 3.99 -16.09 -5.94
C SER A 268 3.95 -15.81 -4.43
N GLU A 269 2.75 -15.76 -3.84
CA GLU A 269 2.62 -15.64 -2.38
C GLU A 269 3.17 -16.87 -1.67
N LEU A 270 2.81 -18.07 -2.13
CA LEU A 270 3.31 -19.31 -1.53
C LEU A 270 4.85 -19.41 -1.66
N CYS A 271 5.42 -18.99 -2.79
CA CYS A 271 6.86 -18.87 -2.99
C CYS A 271 7.49 -17.93 -1.95
N ALA A 272 6.94 -16.73 -1.77
CA ALA A 272 7.46 -15.77 -0.81
C ALA A 272 7.42 -16.32 0.62
N LEU A 273 6.32 -16.94 1.02
CA LEU A 273 6.14 -17.55 2.34
C LEU A 273 7.11 -18.72 2.57
N LYS A 274 7.34 -19.55 1.56
CA LYS A 274 8.33 -20.64 1.62
C LYS A 274 9.74 -20.12 1.84
N LEU A 275 10.14 -19.06 1.12
CA LEU A 275 11.46 -18.43 1.29
C LEU A 275 11.63 -17.81 2.69
N VAL A 276 10.60 -17.15 3.22
CA VAL A 276 10.61 -16.64 4.60
C VAL A 276 10.73 -17.78 5.61
N ALA A 277 9.94 -18.84 5.46
CA ALA A 277 9.99 -20.01 6.33
C ALA A 277 11.35 -20.75 6.24
N HIS A 278 11.91 -20.87 5.04
CA HIS A 278 13.23 -21.44 4.81
C HIS A 278 14.32 -20.64 5.55
N ALA A 279 14.30 -19.31 5.42
CA ALA A 279 15.26 -18.45 6.10
C ALA A 279 15.14 -18.56 7.63
N ALA A 280 13.91 -18.65 8.15
CA ALA A 280 13.64 -18.84 9.57
C ALA A 280 14.14 -20.20 10.09
N ALA A 281 13.81 -21.30 9.38
CA ALA A 281 14.20 -22.65 9.76
C ALA A 281 15.72 -22.84 9.81
N HIS A 282 16.44 -22.19 8.89
CA HIS A 282 17.91 -22.21 8.84
C HIS A 282 18.57 -21.10 9.66
N LYS A 283 17.78 -20.24 10.33
CA LYS A 283 18.26 -19.12 11.16
C LYS A 283 19.24 -18.22 10.42
N LEU A 284 18.94 -17.89 9.16
CA LEU A 284 19.83 -17.06 8.34
C LEU A 284 19.97 -15.67 8.95
N GLU A 285 21.15 -15.07 8.81
CA GLU A 285 21.38 -13.67 9.21
C GLU A 285 20.63 -12.69 8.30
N LEU A 286 20.43 -13.06 7.03
CA LEU A 286 19.63 -12.30 6.08
C LEU A 286 18.20 -12.15 6.59
N ALA A 287 17.73 -10.92 6.72
CA ALA A 287 16.31 -10.67 6.96
C ALA A 287 15.52 -10.83 5.66
N VAL A 288 14.45 -11.62 5.70
CA VAL A 288 13.58 -11.89 4.54
C VAL A 288 12.17 -11.41 4.86
N ASN A 289 11.65 -10.48 4.07
CA ASN A 289 10.33 -9.89 4.28
C ASN A 289 9.44 -10.12 3.05
N TYR A 290 8.25 -10.66 3.27
CA TYR A 290 7.18 -10.73 2.29
C TYR A 290 6.22 -9.53 2.44
N CYS A 291 6.26 -8.64 1.44
CA CYS A 291 5.33 -7.54 1.25
C CYS A 291 4.13 -8.02 0.41
N SER A 292 3.07 -8.45 1.09
CA SER A 292 1.85 -8.90 0.41
C SER A 292 1.18 -7.78 -0.38
N PHE A 293 0.46 -8.13 -1.45
CA PHE A 293 -0.32 -7.13 -2.18
C PHE A 293 -1.41 -6.51 -1.30
N VAL A 294 -2.02 -7.31 -0.43
CA VAL A 294 -3.04 -6.87 0.54
C VAL A 294 -2.49 -5.77 1.44
N TYR A 295 -1.28 -5.95 1.99
CA TYR A 295 -0.59 -4.92 2.76
C TYR A 295 -0.42 -3.63 1.92
N LYS A 296 0.19 -3.77 0.73
CA LYS A 296 0.48 -2.64 -0.15
C LYS A 296 -0.78 -1.83 -0.47
N TYR A 297 -1.86 -2.51 -0.87
CA TYR A 297 -3.10 -1.87 -1.27
C TYR A 297 -3.79 -1.15 -0.10
N ARG A 298 -3.88 -1.80 1.08
CA ARG A 298 -4.68 -1.29 2.19
C ARG A 298 -3.93 -0.29 3.05
N PHE A 299 -2.70 -0.61 3.46
CA PHE A 299 -1.94 0.22 4.38
C PHE A 299 -1.41 1.49 3.70
N GLN A 300 -1.00 1.43 2.43
CA GLN A 300 -0.55 2.65 1.73
C GLN A 300 -1.71 3.61 1.46
N ALA A 301 -2.90 3.09 1.13
CA ALA A 301 -4.09 3.91 0.98
C ALA A 301 -4.53 4.52 2.33
N ALA A 302 -4.49 3.74 3.41
CA ALA A 302 -4.78 4.23 4.76
C ALA A 302 -3.76 5.30 5.20
N ALA A 303 -2.47 5.11 4.93
CA ALA A 303 -1.42 6.10 5.20
C ALA A 303 -1.72 7.44 4.52
N SER A 304 -2.04 7.40 3.23
CA SER A 304 -2.38 8.59 2.45
C SER A 304 -3.62 9.28 3.00
N ARG A 305 -4.72 8.53 3.20
CA ARG A 305 -5.97 9.10 3.72
C ARG A 305 -5.78 9.69 5.12
N GLY A 306 -5.08 8.99 6.01
CA GLY A 306 -4.87 9.47 7.37
C GLY A 306 -4.01 10.73 7.44
N ARG A 307 -2.92 10.77 6.65
CA ARG A 307 -2.01 11.91 6.61
C ARG A 307 -2.65 13.18 6.09
N PHE A 308 -3.48 13.08 5.06
CA PHE A 308 -4.14 14.25 4.47
C PHE A 308 -5.47 14.57 5.14
N GLY A 309 -6.19 13.55 5.62
CA GLY A 309 -7.51 13.69 6.22
C GLY A 309 -7.53 14.55 7.48
N VAL A 310 -6.46 14.53 8.29
CA VAL A 310 -6.35 15.39 9.48
C VAL A 310 -6.47 16.88 9.14
N LEU A 311 -6.02 17.30 7.95
CA LEU A 311 -6.10 18.68 7.50
C LEU A 311 -7.45 19.05 6.89
N LEU A 312 -8.36 18.08 6.75
CA LEU A 312 -9.70 18.24 6.17
C LEU A 312 -10.82 18.05 7.19
N LEU A 313 -10.50 17.77 8.46
CA LEU A 313 -11.50 17.63 9.52
C LEU A 313 -12.23 18.96 9.77
N GLU A 314 -13.54 18.88 9.88
CA GLU A 314 -14.44 20.00 10.18
C GLU A 314 -15.48 19.59 11.24
N ASN A 315 -16.09 20.54 11.95
CA ASN A 315 -17.30 20.32 12.76
C ASN A 315 -17.34 19.05 13.65
N GLY A 316 -16.31 18.81 14.45
CA GLY A 316 -16.27 17.66 15.37
C GLY A 316 -16.08 16.29 14.69
N GLU A 317 -15.68 16.28 13.42
CA GLU A 317 -15.34 15.05 12.70
C GLU A 317 -14.11 14.36 13.29
N LEU A 318 -14.08 13.04 13.11
CA LEU A 318 -13.02 12.18 13.61
C LEU A 318 -12.35 11.44 12.47
N LEU A 319 -11.05 11.23 12.57
CA LEU A 319 -10.31 10.35 11.67
C LEU A 319 -10.34 8.92 12.22
N THR A 320 -10.74 7.96 11.39
CA THR A 320 -10.71 6.53 11.73
C THR A 320 -9.30 5.96 11.59
N ASP A 321 -9.05 4.79 12.18
CA ASP A 321 -7.77 4.07 12.05
C ASP A 321 -7.43 3.72 10.59
N SER A 322 -8.45 3.55 9.75
CA SER A 322 -8.30 3.32 8.30
C SER A 322 -8.09 4.62 7.49
N GLY A 323 -8.03 5.78 8.16
CA GLY A 323 -7.80 7.10 7.59
C GLY A 323 -9.04 7.77 6.99
N HIS A 324 -10.23 7.19 7.10
CA HIS A 324 -11.46 7.87 6.68
C HIS A 324 -11.87 8.94 7.67
N ILE A 325 -12.37 10.07 7.17
CA ILE A 325 -13.03 11.12 7.95
C ILE A 325 -14.45 10.66 8.24
N ARG A 326 -14.87 10.67 9.49
CA ARG A 326 -16.21 10.29 9.95
C ARG A 326 -16.93 11.49 10.55
N THR A 327 -18.13 11.77 10.06
CA THR A 327 -19.05 12.75 10.66
C THR A 327 -20.00 12.01 11.60
N ALA A 328 -20.10 12.47 12.84
CA ALA A 328 -20.99 11.85 13.83
C ALA A 328 -22.46 12.05 13.44
N ALA A 329 -23.27 11.03 13.72
CA ALA A 329 -24.73 11.12 13.62
C ALA A 329 -25.23 12.25 14.54
N THR A 330 -25.86 13.29 13.97
CA THR A 330 -26.58 14.28 14.77
C THR A 330 -27.96 13.72 15.13
N THR A 331 -28.21 13.51 16.42
CA THR A 331 -29.57 13.49 16.95
C THR A 331 -30.08 14.92 16.93
N ALA A 332 -31.14 15.19 16.17
CA ALA A 332 -31.80 16.48 16.21
C ALA A 332 -32.31 16.73 17.64
N ALA A 333 -31.64 17.60 18.40
CA ALA A 333 -32.14 18.07 19.67
C ALA A 333 -33.31 19.02 19.38
N ALA A 334 -34.53 18.60 19.70
CA ALA A 334 -35.70 19.45 19.62
C ALA A 334 -35.58 20.62 20.60
N THR A 335 -35.11 21.78 20.14
CA THR A 335 -35.36 23.04 20.83
C THR A 335 -36.81 23.46 20.58
N ARG A 336 -37.69 23.28 21.56
CA ARG A 336 -38.96 24.03 21.62
C ARG A 336 -38.77 25.26 22.52
N PRO A 337 -38.84 26.49 22.00
CA PRO A 337 -39.18 27.64 22.82
C PRO A 337 -40.71 27.72 22.94
N GLY A 338 -41.21 27.64 24.18
CA GLY A 338 -42.53 28.07 24.65
C GLY A 338 -43.76 27.90 23.73
N SER A 339 -44.60 26.90 24.03
CA SER A 339 -46.07 27.01 23.95
C SER A 339 -46.72 25.81 24.63
N GLU A 340 -47.88 26.07 25.24
CA GLU A 340 -48.76 25.27 26.12
C GLU A 340 -48.88 23.74 25.92
N PRO A 341 -49.30 22.99 26.96
CA PRO A 341 -49.52 21.54 26.85
C PRO A 341 -50.69 21.23 25.91
N PRO A 342 -50.56 20.28 24.97
CA PRO A 342 -51.68 19.86 24.13
C PRO A 342 -52.65 18.96 24.91
N VAL A 343 -53.94 19.13 24.57
CA VAL A 343 -55.12 18.44 25.08
C VAL A 343 -55.13 16.97 24.60
N PRO A 344 -55.67 15.99 25.38
CA PRO A 344 -55.63 14.59 24.98
C PRO A 344 -56.73 14.26 23.97
N GLY A 345 -56.32 13.95 22.74
CA GLY A 345 -57.18 13.47 21.67
C GLY A 345 -56.45 13.50 20.33
N GLU A 346 -56.53 12.39 19.60
CA GLU A 346 -55.93 12.10 18.29
C GLU A 346 -54.54 11.45 18.29
N GLU A 347 -54.42 10.50 17.38
CA GLU A 347 -53.45 9.42 17.29
C GLU A 347 -52.00 9.92 17.25
N ASP A 348 -51.19 9.37 18.15
CA ASP A 348 -49.76 9.60 18.25
C ASP A 348 -49.05 8.90 17.07
N SER A 349 -49.04 9.53 15.90
CA SER A 349 -48.07 9.22 14.86
C SER A 349 -46.72 9.75 15.34
N LEU A 350 -46.04 8.93 16.15
CA LEU A 350 -44.62 9.08 16.47
C LEU A 350 -43.84 9.14 15.15
N GLU A 351 -43.58 10.35 14.66
CA GLU A 351 -42.50 10.58 13.70
C GLU A 351 -41.22 10.08 14.36
N THR A 352 -40.79 8.91 13.91
CA THR A 352 -39.49 8.34 14.26
C THR A 352 -38.44 9.32 13.77
N ASN A 353 -37.88 10.09 14.72
CA ASN A 353 -36.66 10.86 14.53
C ASN A 353 -35.61 9.94 13.91
N GLN A 354 -35.40 10.04 12.59
CA GLN A 354 -34.33 9.35 11.90
C GLN A 354 -33.02 9.95 12.39
N ALA A 355 -32.38 9.27 13.36
CA ALA A 355 -30.97 9.49 13.62
C ALA A 355 -30.22 9.20 12.31
N SER A 356 -29.63 10.24 11.71
CA SER A 356 -28.85 10.10 10.49
C SER A 356 -27.65 9.18 10.76
N SER A 357 -27.42 8.16 9.93
CA SER A 357 -26.23 7.31 10.06
C SER A 357 -24.95 8.12 9.85
N PRO A 358 -23.85 7.78 10.53
CA PRO A 358 -22.58 8.49 10.34
C PRO A 358 -22.13 8.40 8.88
N THR A 359 -21.64 9.52 8.34
CA THR A 359 -21.12 9.60 6.97
C THR A 359 -19.59 9.55 6.98
N TYR A 360 -19.01 9.06 5.88
CA TYR A 360 -17.57 8.87 5.74
C TYR A 360 -17.03 9.57 4.49
N ALA A 361 -15.77 10.01 4.54
CA ALA A 361 -15.04 10.58 3.41
C ALA A 361 -13.57 10.15 3.39
N ALA A 362 -12.95 10.20 2.21
CA ALA A 362 -11.53 9.94 2.00
C ALA A 362 -10.82 11.19 1.48
N ALA A 363 -9.61 11.42 1.98
CA ALA A 363 -8.76 12.53 1.57
C ALA A 363 -7.84 12.15 0.40
N PHE A 364 -7.78 13.01 -0.60
CA PHE A 364 -6.88 12.89 -1.76
C PHE A 364 -6.05 14.15 -1.92
N VAL A 365 -4.81 14.03 -2.36
CA VAL A 365 -3.95 15.17 -2.68
C VAL A 365 -3.78 15.27 -4.20
N ARG A 366 -4.05 16.46 -4.75
CA ARG A 366 -4.01 16.73 -6.19
C ARG A 366 -3.26 18.02 -6.53
N PRO A 367 -2.71 18.12 -7.76
CA PRO A 367 -2.08 19.35 -8.23
C PRO A 367 -3.08 20.45 -8.58
N LEU A 368 -4.33 20.07 -8.87
CA LEU A 368 -5.41 20.98 -9.22
C LEU A 368 -6.67 20.54 -8.50
N ALA A 369 -7.48 21.50 -8.06
CA ALA A 369 -8.77 21.22 -7.46
C ALA A 369 -9.74 20.64 -8.50
N ASN A 370 -10.38 19.53 -8.15
CA ASN A 370 -11.58 19.10 -8.84
C ASN A 370 -12.79 19.92 -8.34
N PRO A 371 -13.50 20.65 -9.23
CA PRO A 371 -14.65 21.47 -8.85
C PRO A 371 -15.84 20.65 -8.32
N GLU A 372 -15.90 19.34 -8.59
CA GLU A 372 -16.96 18.45 -8.09
C GLU A 372 -16.83 18.15 -6.59
N PHE A 373 -15.64 18.32 -6.02
CA PHE A 373 -15.36 17.95 -4.63
C PHE A 373 -14.98 19.17 -3.80
N ALA A 374 -15.42 19.15 -2.55
CA ALA A 374 -14.92 20.09 -1.56
C ALA A 374 -13.41 19.92 -1.44
N HIS A 375 -12.68 21.04 -1.50
CA HIS A 375 -11.23 21.04 -1.46
C HIS A 375 -10.69 22.14 -0.55
N ARG A 376 -9.48 21.92 -0.06
CA ARG A 376 -8.70 22.90 0.68
C ARG A 376 -7.39 23.12 -0.04
N GLU A 377 -7.11 24.37 -0.36
CA GLU A 377 -5.82 24.78 -0.93
C GLU A 377 -4.76 24.77 0.17
N ILE A 378 -3.65 24.09 -0.09
CA ILE A 378 -2.52 23.95 0.82
C ILE A 378 -1.27 24.49 0.13
N SER A 379 -0.84 25.69 0.54
CA SER A 379 0.46 26.24 0.15
C SER A 379 1.57 25.52 0.91
N VAL A 380 2.29 24.64 0.22
CA VAL A 380 3.40 23.85 0.76
C VAL A 380 4.68 24.70 0.82
N SER A 381 4.90 25.53 -0.20
CA SER A 381 5.95 26.54 -0.26
C SER A 381 5.48 27.76 -1.06
N ALA A 382 6.30 28.82 -1.14
CA ALA A 382 5.95 30.06 -1.84
C ALA A 382 5.62 29.88 -3.34
N GLY A 383 6.07 28.78 -3.96
CA GLY A 383 5.82 28.47 -5.37
C GLY A 383 5.15 27.12 -5.61
N PHE A 384 4.74 26.40 -4.56
CA PHE A 384 4.20 25.06 -4.67
C PHE A 384 2.97 24.88 -3.80
N THR A 385 1.84 24.62 -4.46
CA THR A 385 0.52 24.43 -3.84
C THR A 385 -0.05 23.09 -4.26
N VAL A 386 -0.71 22.42 -3.31
CA VAL A 386 -1.51 21.23 -3.58
C VAL A 386 -2.93 21.45 -3.07
N PHE A 387 -3.86 20.67 -3.59
CA PHE A 387 -5.26 20.68 -3.19
C PHE A 387 -5.58 19.38 -2.47
N LEU A 388 -6.11 19.49 -1.26
CA LEU A 388 -6.65 18.35 -0.54
C LEU A 388 -8.14 18.26 -0.81
N GLU A 389 -8.56 17.19 -1.46
CA GLU A 389 -9.94 16.94 -1.86
C GLU A 389 -10.61 15.96 -0.91
N ARG A 390 -11.85 16.27 -0.54
CA ARG A 390 -12.71 15.41 0.27
C ARG A 390 -13.70 14.69 -0.63
N HIS A 391 -13.49 13.38 -0.79
CA HIS A 391 -14.38 12.53 -1.58
C HIS A 391 -15.33 11.80 -0.64
N PRO A 392 -16.65 11.85 -0.84
CA PRO A 392 -17.58 10.99 -0.11
C PRO A 392 -17.15 9.54 -0.25
N ALA A 393 -17.09 8.81 0.85
CA ALA A 393 -16.95 7.36 0.78
C ALA A 393 -18.14 6.84 -0.03
N ARG A 394 -17.90 6.01 -1.04
CA ARG A 394 -19.00 5.42 -1.80
C ARG A 394 -19.97 4.76 -0.80
N PRO A 395 -21.28 5.02 -0.89
CA PRO A 395 -22.23 4.34 -0.03
C PRO A 395 -22.01 2.84 -0.17
N THR A 396 -21.83 2.15 0.95
CA THR A 396 -21.90 0.70 0.97
C THR A 396 -23.25 0.32 0.36
N ALA A 397 -23.25 -0.61 -0.58
CA ALA A 397 -24.49 -1.12 -1.15
C ALA A 397 -25.27 -1.79 -0.01
N GLY A 398 -26.25 -1.08 0.57
CA GLY A 398 -27.06 -1.59 1.67
C GLY A 398 -27.43 -0.60 2.77
N ALA A 399 -27.70 0.67 2.48
CA ALA A 399 -28.37 1.58 3.43
C ALA A 399 -29.90 1.31 3.49
N ALA A 400 -30.28 0.05 3.69
CA ALA A 400 -31.64 -0.39 3.93
C ALA A 400 -31.62 -1.65 4.79
N ALA A 401 -31.13 -1.54 6.03
CA ALA A 401 -31.35 -2.54 7.06
C ALA A 401 -32.15 -1.87 8.18
N SER A 402 -33.35 -2.41 8.42
CA SER A 402 -34.27 -2.01 9.48
C SER A 402 -33.57 -1.95 10.84
N ALA A 403 -33.74 -0.84 11.55
CA ALA A 403 -33.23 -0.64 12.90
C ALA A 403 -33.72 -1.78 13.83
N PRO A 404 -32.83 -2.42 14.63
CA PRO A 404 -33.28 -3.29 15.69
C PRO A 404 -33.92 -2.44 16.80
N VAL A 405 -35.09 -2.87 17.26
CA VAL A 405 -35.81 -2.30 18.40
C VAL A 405 -34.92 -2.44 19.65
N ALA A 406 -34.69 -1.32 20.34
CA ALA A 406 -33.87 -1.28 21.54
C ALA A 406 -34.58 -1.95 22.73
N ASP A 407 -33.90 -2.89 23.38
CA ASP A 407 -34.26 -3.42 24.70
C ASP A 407 -33.79 -2.41 25.78
N PRO A 408 -34.68 -1.86 26.63
CA PRO A 408 -34.33 -0.83 27.61
C PRO A 408 -33.40 -1.28 28.75
N ASP A 409 -33.15 -2.59 28.92
CA ASP A 409 -32.43 -3.10 30.10
C ASP A 409 -30.91 -3.30 29.92
N ILE A 410 -30.30 -2.79 28.83
CA ILE A 410 -28.83 -2.80 28.62
C ILE A 410 -28.24 -1.38 28.59
N ALA A 411 -28.76 -0.50 29.45
CA ALA A 411 -28.19 0.82 29.71
C ALA A 411 -27.03 0.74 30.71
N GLY A 412 -25.88 0.25 30.26
CA GLY A 412 -24.65 0.27 31.05
C GLY A 412 -23.60 -0.64 30.44
N LEU A 413 -22.53 -0.04 29.89
CA LEU A 413 -21.43 -0.68 29.13
C LEU A 413 -21.74 -0.94 27.64
N TYR A 414 -22.13 0.10 26.90
CA TYR A 414 -21.92 0.11 25.45
C TYR A 414 -20.57 0.77 25.15
N GLN A 415 -19.51 -0.03 25.10
CA GLN A 415 -18.34 0.34 24.31
C GLN A 415 -18.70 0.08 22.84
N PRO A 416 -18.70 1.08 21.95
CA PRO A 416 -19.01 0.84 20.54
C PRO A 416 -17.95 -0.10 19.95
N SER A 417 -18.39 -1.26 19.46
CA SER A 417 -17.52 -2.26 18.87
C SER A 417 -16.90 -1.73 17.58
N LEU A 418 -15.61 -2.02 17.44
CA LEU A 418 -14.67 -1.63 16.38
C LEU A 418 -14.97 -2.22 14.99
N GLU A 419 -16.19 -2.69 14.71
CA GLU A 419 -16.47 -3.51 13.52
C GLU A 419 -16.79 -2.70 12.25
N GLU A 420 -17.27 -1.47 12.37
CA GLU A 420 -17.61 -0.63 11.19
C GLU A 420 -16.41 0.16 10.60
N SER A 421 -15.20 -0.04 11.13
CA SER A 421 -13.96 0.50 10.55
C SER A 421 -12.97 -0.58 10.09
N CYS A 422 -13.32 -1.86 10.29
CA CYS A 422 -12.41 -3.01 10.14
C CYS A 422 -12.80 -4.02 9.04
N GLU A 423 -13.88 -3.83 8.26
CA GLU A 423 -14.30 -4.78 7.21
C GLU A 423 -13.31 -4.94 6.04
N TRP A 424 -12.11 -4.38 6.13
CA TRP A 424 -11.07 -4.52 5.12
C TRP A 424 -9.78 -5.14 5.63
N ILE A 425 -9.68 -5.76 6.80
CA ILE A 425 -8.39 -6.33 7.25
C ILE A 425 -8.53 -7.74 7.82
N ALA A 426 -9.05 -8.67 7.01
CA ALA A 426 -8.87 -10.09 7.28
C ALA A 426 -7.41 -10.51 6.93
N PRO A 427 -6.66 -11.12 7.87
CA PRO A 427 -5.44 -11.87 7.56
C PRO A 427 -5.77 -13.04 6.64
N GLY A 428 -5.20 -13.10 5.43
CA GLY A 428 -5.42 -14.22 4.52
C GLY A 428 -4.79 -14.00 3.15
N LEU A 429 -4.90 -14.99 2.27
CA LEU A 429 -4.44 -14.96 0.87
C LEU A 429 -5.12 -13.86 0.01
N GLY A 430 -5.96 -13.00 0.61
CA GLY A 430 -6.83 -12.06 -0.10
C GLY A 430 -7.88 -12.76 -0.96
N VAL A 431 -8.18 -14.03 -0.68
CA VAL A 431 -9.11 -14.84 -1.49
C VAL A 431 -10.53 -14.57 -1.01
N TYR A 432 -11.38 -14.17 -1.96
CA TYR A 432 -12.82 -14.00 -1.78
C TYR A 432 -13.50 -15.17 -2.49
N PHE A 433 -14.23 -16.03 -1.76
CA PHE A 433 -14.91 -17.22 -2.32
C PHE A 433 -16.40 -17.10 -2.44
#